data_AF-A0A957Y5X3-F1
#
_entry.id   AF-A0A957Y5X3-F1
#
_cell.length_a   1.000
_cell.length_b   1.000
_cell.length_c   1.000
_cell.angle_alpha   90.00
_cell.angle_beta   90.00
_cell.angle_gamma   90.00
#
_symmetry.space_group_name_H-M   'P 1'
#
loop_
_entity.id
_entity.type
_entity.pdbx_description
1 polymer ?
#
loop_
_entity_poly.entity_id
_entity_poly.type
_entity_poly.pdbx_seq_one_letter_code
_entity_poly.pdbx_strand_id
1 'polypeptide(L)'
;SEPGMSGVVRYYDPYKYRSLLYRAGDSDAEFVQRCLEQIEETLMFEGPHTVAAILMETVTGTNGVIVPPDGYLQGVRDICDRYGILHICDEVMTGFGRTGAWFGVDHWQVVPDMITMAKGLTSAYMPLSAIAVNDRVFDHYRKNVFYGGLTYSAHPMSLAAALSTIRVIEEDDLVGNAARMGRVMAELLDELKAEHPSVGDV
;
A
#
# COMPACT_ATOMS: atom_id res chain seq x y z
N SER A 1 -19.51 5.13 -15.81
CA SER A 1 -18.87 4.07 -15.02
C SER A 1 -19.91 3.01 -14.74
N GLU A 2 -19.68 1.77 -15.16
CA GLU A 2 -20.55 0.64 -14.78
C GLU A 2 -20.64 0.55 -13.25
N PRO A 3 -21.77 0.10 -12.68
CA PRO A 3 -21.83 -0.11 -11.23
C PRO A 3 -20.78 -1.17 -10.87
N GLY A 4 -19.93 -0.83 -9.90
CA GLY A 4 -18.95 -1.77 -9.37
C GLY A 4 -19.61 -2.97 -8.69
N MET A 5 -18.81 -3.96 -8.32
CA MET A 5 -19.26 -5.08 -7.49
C MET A 5 -19.91 -4.56 -6.19
N SER A 6 -21.01 -5.19 -5.78
CA SER A 6 -21.62 -4.92 -4.47
C SER A 6 -20.65 -5.18 -3.33
N GLY A 7 -20.77 -4.46 -2.22
CA GLY A 7 -19.90 -4.59 -1.04
C GLY A 7 -18.56 -3.87 -1.16
N VAL A 8 -18.39 -3.00 -2.17
CA VAL A 8 -17.20 -2.14 -2.32
C VAL A 8 -17.59 -0.69 -2.11
N VAL A 9 -17.04 -0.10 -1.05
CA VAL A 9 -17.18 1.32 -0.72
C VAL A 9 -15.81 1.98 -0.91
N ARG A 10 -15.79 3.20 -1.43
CA ARG A 10 -14.56 3.94 -1.72
C ARG A 10 -14.48 5.17 -0.84
N TYR A 11 -13.27 5.50 -0.40
CA TYR A 11 -12.93 6.74 0.29
C TYR A 11 -11.85 7.49 -0.50
N TYR A 12 -11.52 8.72 -0.11
CA TYR A 12 -10.54 9.53 -0.85
C TYR A 12 -9.10 9.14 -0.50
N ASP A 13 -8.23 9.09 -1.51
CA ASP A 13 -6.78 9.02 -1.30
C ASP A 13 -6.27 10.24 -0.50
N PRO A 14 -5.20 10.11 0.30
CA PRO A 14 -4.61 11.21 1.07
C PRO A 14 -3.77 12.15 0.18
N TYR A 15 -4.27 12.54 -0.99
CA TYR A 15 -3.54 13.32 -1.98
C TYR A 15 -3.59 14.83 -1.70
N LYS A 16 -2.68 15.32 -0.86
CA LYS A 16 -2.66 16.72 -0.39
C LYS A 16 -2.84 17.77 -1.49
N TYR A 17 -2.14 17.64 -2.62
CA TYR A 17 -2.14 18.63 -3.70
C TYR A 17 -3.50 18.82 -4.40
N ARG A 18 -4.36 17.79 -4.41
CA ARG A 18 -5.69 17.83 -5.08
C ARG A 18 -6.86 17.49 -4.17
N SER A 19 -6.61 17.25 -2.88
CA SER A 19 -7.65 16.81 -1.96
C SER A 19 -8.61 17.93 -1.59
N LEU A 20 -9.89 17.61 -1.58
CA LEU A 20 -10.94 18.48 -1.01
C LEU A 20 -10.87 18.55 0.52
N LEU A 21 -10.13 17.64 1.14
CA LEU A 21 -9.94 17.58 2.59
C LEU A 21 -8.78 18.47 3.05
N TYR A 22 -7.92 18.94 2.13
CA TYR A 22 -6.85 19.88 2.44
C TYR A 22 -7.34 21.33 2.37
N ARG A 23 -6.93 22.16 3.34
CA ARG A 23 -7.21 23.59 3.41
C ARG A 23 -5.88 24.34 3.42
N ALA A 24 -5.88 25.52 2.79
CA ALA A 24 -4.69 26.35 2.73
C ALA A 24 -4.23 26.73 4.15
N GLY A 25 -2.99 26.38 4.49
CA GLY A 25 -2.39 26.65 5.79
C GLY A 25 -2.39 25.46 6.76
N ASP A 26 -2.97 24.32 6.38
CA ASP A 26 -2.94 23.13 7.24
C ASP A 26 -1.53 22.58 7.42
N SER A 27 -1.26 22.15 8.65
CA SER A 27 -0.23 21.16 8.92
C SER A 27 -0.60 19.80 8.34
N ASP A 28 0.42 18.94 8.12
CA ASP A 28 0.17 17.56 7.67
C ASP A 28 -0.69 16.78 8.66
N ALA A 29 -0.51 17.01 9.96
CA ALA A 29 -1.32 16.38 11.00
C ALA A 29 -2.81 16.75 10.89
N GLU A 30 -3.15 18.01 10.63
CA GLU A 30 -4.54 18.45 10.46
C GLU A 30 -5.19 17.88 9.18
N PHE A 31 -4.39 17.69 8.12
CA PHE A 31 -4.85 17.05 6.90
C PHE A 31 -5.07 15.54 7.11
N VAL A 32 -4.11 14.86 7.74
CA VAL A 32 -4.20 13.44 8.12
C VAL A 32 -5.44 13.19 8.97
N GLN A 33 -5.65 14.00 10.02
CA GLN A 33 -6.81 13.94 10.89
C GLN A 33 -8.12 13.92 10.08
N ARG A 34 -8.26 14.83 9.11
CA ARG A 34 -9.45 14.89 8.24
C ARG A 34 -9.59 13.72 7.29
N CYS A 35 -8.49 13.19 6.76
CA CYS A 35 -8.53 11.96 5.97
C CYS A 35 -9.03 10.77 6.81
N LEU A 36 -8.58 10.66 8.07
CA LEU A 36 -9.01 9.61 8.98
C LEU A 36 -10.48 9.77 9.41
N GLU A 37 -10.90 11.00 9.70
CA GLU A 37 -12.31 11.34 9.98
C GLU A 37 -13.22 10.94 8.81
N GLN A 38 -12.81 11.21 7.57
CA GLN A 38 -13.57 10.83 6.39
C GLN A 38 -13.71 9.30 6.25
N ILE A 39 -12.67 8.53 6.59
CA ILE A 39 -12.75 7.06 6.63
C ILE A 39 -13.73 6.62 7.71
N GLU A 40 -13.63 7.16 8.93
CA GLU A 40 -14.55 6.80 10.02
C GLU A 40 -16.00 7.18 9.72
N GLU A 41 -16.26 8.37 9.17
CA GLU A 41 -17.60 8.78 8.73
C GLU A 41 -18.18 7.78 7.72
N THR A 42 -17.36 7.34 6.76
CA THR A 42 -17.75 6.33 5.77
C THR A 42 -18.11 5.01 6.46
N LEU A 43 -17.31 4.55 7.44
CA LEU A 43 -17.63 3.37 8.23
C LEU A 43 -18.93 3.53 9.02
N MET A 44 -19.20 4.72 9.58
CA MET A 44 -20.44 5.00 10.30
C MET A 44 -21.68 4.93 9.40
N PHE A 45 -21.59 5.44 8.17
CA PHE A 45 -22.67 5.35 7.19
C PHE A 45 -23.00 3.90 6.79
N GLU A 46 -21.98 3.07 6.62
CA GLU A 46 -22.14 1.65 6.25
C GLU A 46 -22.47 0.75 7.46
N GLY A 47 -22.20 1.24 8.68
CA GLY A 47 -22.23 0.47 9.91
C GLY A 47 -20.95 -0.36 10.06
N PRO A 48 -20.02 -0.03 10.98
CA PRO A 48 -18.67 -0.63 10.99
C PRO A 48 -18.66 -2.16 11.12
N HIS A 49 -19.67 -2.74 11.79
CA HIS A 49 -19.86 -4.18 11.95
C HIS A 49 -20.18 -4.94 10.64
N THR A 50 -20.50 -4.22 9.56
CA THR A 50 -20.75 -4.79 8.22
C THR A 50 -19.48 -4.77 7.35
N VAL A 51 -18.44 -4.05 7.76
CA VAL A 51 -17.22 -3.84 6.99
C VAL A 51 -16.18 -4.91 7.35
N ALA A 52 -15.73 -5.67 6.37
CA ALA A 52 -14.79 -6.78 6.59
C ALA A 52 -13.32 -6.32 6.60
N ALA A 53 -12.95 -5.40 5.69
CA ALA A 53 -11.57 -4.96 5.51
C ALA A 53 -11.48 -3.54 4.96
N ILE A 54 -10.37 -2.87 5.27
CA ILE A 54 -9.87 -1.71 4.52
C ILE A 54 -8.69 -2.19 3.68
N LEU A 55 -8.77 -1.98 2.36
CA LEU A 55 -7.72 -2.31 1.39
C LEU A 55 -7.19 -1.02 0.77
N MET A 56 -5.87 -0.85 0.80
CA MET A 56 -5.20 0.33 0.25
C MET A 56 -3.81 0.00 -0.27
N GLU A 57 -3.36 0.70 -1.30
CA GLU A 57 -1.93 0.75 -1.62
C GLU A 57 -1.21 1.56 -0.55
N THR A 58 -0.03 1.12 -0.12
CA THR A 58 0.75 1.86 0.87
C THR A 58 1.20 3.22 0.32
N VAL A 59 1.64 3.25 -0.94
CA VAL A 59 1.79 4.46 -1.76
C VAL A 59 0.98 4.23 -3.01
N THR A 60 -0.05 5.04 -3.26
CA THR A 60 -0.95 4.82 -4.40
C THR A 60 -0.19 5.00 -5.70
N GLY A 61 -0.03 3.92 -6.45
CA GLY A 61 0.86 3.88 -7.60
C GLY A 61 0.25 4.48 -8.86
N THR A 62 -0.69 3.74 -9.47
CA THR A 62 -1.23 4.07 -10.81
C THR A 62 -1.98 5.40 -10.86
N ASN A 63 -2.53 5.86 -9.73
CA ASN A 63 -3.25 7.14 -9.66
C ASN A 63 -2.34 8.37 -9.54
N GLY A 64 -1.01 8.18 -9.58
CA GLY A 64 -0.05 9.28 -9.65
C GLY A 64 0.99 9.31 -8.54
N VAL A 65 1.42 8.15 -8.02
CA VAL A 65 2.47 8.04 -6.98
C VAL A 65 2.17 8.92 -5.78
N ILE A 66 1.04 8.66 -5.12
CA ILE A 66 0.56 9.46 -3.99
C ILE A 66 1.17 8.90 -2.71
N VAL A 67 2.18 9.60 -2.19
CA VAL A 67 2.81 9.27 -0.90
C VAL A 67 1.87 9.72 0.23
N PRO A 68 1.46 8.81 1.14
CA PRO A 68 0.64 9.23 2.26
C PRO A 68 1.47 10.11 3.22
N PRO A 69 0.86 11.16 3.81
CA PRO A 69 1.49 11.93 4.86
C PRO A 69 1.69 11.10 6.13
N ASP A 70 2.72 11.42 6.90
CA ASP A 70 3.05 10.74 8.15
C ASP A 70 1.87 10.71 9.13
N GLY A 71 1.64 9.55 9.74
CA GLY A 71 0.52 9.32 10.67
C GLY A 71 -0.73 8.77 10.00
N TYR A 72 -0.88 8.87 8.67
CA TYR A 72 -2.05 8.35 7.97
C TYR A 72 -2.17 6.83 8.08
N LEU A 73 -1.11 6.09 7.73
CA LEU A 73 -1.15 4.62 7.73
C LEU A 73 -1.33 4.05 9.15
N GLN A 74 -0.70 4.67 10.16
CA GLN A 74 -0.90 4.33 11.57
C GLN A 74 -2.36 4.59 12.00
N GLY A 75 -2.93 5.73 11.61
CA GLY A 75 -4.32 6.05 11.91
C GLY A 75 -5.31 5.07 11.28
N VAL A 76 -5.07 4.62 10.04
CA VAL A 76 -5.90 3.59 9.39
C VAL A 76 -5.79 2.25 10.13
N ARG A 77 -4.59 1.86 10.58
CA ARG A 77 -4.40 0.68 11.44
C ARG A 77 -5.19 0.80 12.74
N ASP A 78 -5.13 1.94 13.42
CA ASP A 78 -5.87 2.19 14.67
C ASP A 78 -7.40 2.14 14.47
N ILE A 79 -7.91 2.67 13.34
CA ILE A 79 -9.31 2.53 12.94
C ILE A 79 -9.66 1.04 12.79
N CYS A 80 -8.85 0.28 12.04
CA CYS A 80 -9.09 -1.14 11.83
C CYS A 80 -9.15 -1.93 13.14
N ASP A 81 -8.25 -1.63 14.08
CA ASP A 81 -8.21 -2.28 15.39
C ASP A 81 -9.45 -1.96 16.24
N ARG A 82 -9.89 -0.70 16.30
CA ARG A 82 -11.07 -0.29 17.07
C ARG A 82 -12.36 -0.96 16.59
N TYR A 83 -12.52 -1.13 15.29
CA TYR A 83 -13.74 -1.67 14.69
C TYR A 83 -13.66 -3.17 14.37
N GLY A 84 -12.51 -3.81 14.60
CA GLY A 84 -12.30 -5.23 14.31
C GLY A 84 -12.18 -5.55 12.82
N ILE A 85 -11.89 -4.55 11.99
CA ILE A 85 -11.75 -4.61 10.53
C ILE A 85 -10.34 -5.10 10.17
N LEU A 86 -10.21 -5.89 9.10
CA LEU A 86 -8.89 -6.29 8.60
C LEU A 86 -8.21 -5.15 7.86
N HIS A 87 -6.94 -4.90 8.14
CA HIS A 87 -6.12 -3.96 7.38
C HIS A 87 -5.34 -4.72 6.30
N ILE A 88 -5.53 -4.36 5.03
CA ILE A 88 -4.85 -4.96 3.87
C ILE A 88 -4.04 -3.87 3.18
N CYS A 89 -2.71 -4.03 3.18
CA CYS A 89 -1.82 -3.17 2.41
C CYS A 89 -1.46 -3.85 1.09
N ASP A 90 -1.77 -3.18 -0.02
CA ASP A 90 -1.36 -3.57 -1.34
C ASP A 90 0.07 -3.10 -1.60
N GLU A 91 1.00 -4.05 -1.59
CA GLU A 91 2.42 -3.85 -1.82
C GLU A 91 2.83 -4.31 -3.23
N VAL A 92 1.87 -4.45 -4.16
CA VAL A 92 2.17 -4.89 -5.52
C VAL A 92 3.10 -3.92 -6.21
N MET A 93 2.99 -2.61 -5.99
CA MET A 93 3.91 -1.62 -6.58
C MET A 93 5.11 -1.30 -5.68
N THR A 94 4.86 -1.14 -4.37
CA THR A 94 5.84 -0.64 -3.39
C THR A 94 6.74 -1.72 -2.81
N GLY A 95 6.34 -2.99 -2.87
CA GLY A 95 7.13 -4.10 -2.35
C GLY A 95 8.42 -4.35 -3.13
N PHE A 96 9.31 -5.14 -2.51
CA PHE A 96 10.60 -5.57 -3.05
C PHE A 96 11.54 -4.40 -3.37
N GLY A 97 11.61 -3.40 -2.49
CA GLY A 97 12.65 -2.37 -2.55
C GLY A 97 12.27 -1.08 -3.27
N ARG A 98 11.07 -0.96 -3.86
CA ARG A 98 10.69 0.17 -4.73
C ARG A 98 10.93 1.54 -4.07
N THR A 99 10.59 1.66 -2.80
CA THR A 99 10.62 2.92 -2.05
C THR A 99 11.90 3.08 -1.21
N GLY A 100 12.90 2.19 -1.39
CA GLY A 100 14.10 2.16 -0.55
C GLY A 100 13.93 1.42 0.78
N ALA A 101 12.78 0.75 0.99
CA ALA A 101 12.55 -0.24 2.03
C ALA A 101 12.00 -1.53 1.38
N TRP A 102 12.02 -2.65 2.11
CA TRP A 102 11.55 -3.93 1.56
C TRP A 102 10.07 -3.87 1.17
N PHE A 103 9.25 -3.27 2.02
CA PHE A 103 7.85 -2.96 1.74
C PHE A 103 7.57 -1.49 2.05
N GLY A 104 6.57 -0.91 1.38
CA GLY A 104 6.10 0.45 1.63
C GLY A 104 5.71 0.66 3.09
N VAL A 105 5.02 -0.31 3.70
CA VAL A 105 4.59 -0.26 5.11
C VAL A 105 5.75 -0.07 6.10
N ASP A 106 6.96 -0.49 5.73
CA ASP A 106 8.13 -0.42 6.60
C ASP A 106 8.53 1.03 6.91
N HIS A 107 8.23 1.99 6.03
CA HIS A 107 8.53 3.41 6.27
C HIS A 107 7.78 3.96 7.49
N TRP A 108 6.61 3.42 7.79
CA TRP A 108 5.74 3.86 8.90
C TRP A 108 5.64 2.85 10.04
N GLN A 109 6.36 1.72 9.95
CA GLN A 109 6.38 0.66 10.96
C GLN A 109 4.96 0.11 11.27
N VAL A 110 4.12 0.01 10.24
CA VAL A 110 2.76 -0.52 10.36
C VAL A 110 2.74 -1.99 9.97
N VAL A 111 2.10 -2.82 10.80
CA VAL A 111 1.88 -4.25 10.52
C VAL A 111 0.41 -4.46 10.14
N PRO A 112 0.09 -4.65 8.84
CA PRO A 112 -1.27 -4.96 8.40
C PRO A 112 -1.64 -6.42 8.70
N ASP A 113 -2.92 -6.76 8.57
CA ASP A 113 -3.39 -8.14 8.69
C ASP A 113 -3.02 -8.98 7.45
N MET A 114 -2.96 -8.33 6.28
CA MET A 114 -2.57 -8.94 5.03
C MET A 114 -1.72 -7.99 4.17
N ILE A 115 -0.81 -8.58 3.38
CA ILE A 115 -0.05 -7.87 2.35
C ILE A 115 -0.26 -8.59 1.00
N THR A 116 -0.65 -7.86 -0.04
CA THR A 116 -0.68 -8.39 -1.42
C THR A 116 0.62 -8.07 -2.15
N MET A 117 1.15 -9.04 -2.91
CA MET A 117 2.45 -8.95 -3.57
C MET A 117 2.37 -9.51 -4.99
N ALA A 118 3.06 -8.87 -5.94
CA ALA A 118 3.35 -9.40 -7.27
C ALA A 118 4.54 -8.61 -7.85
N LYS A 119 4.51 -8.21 -9.13
CA LYS A 119 5.50 -7.33 -9.82
C LYS A 119 6.96 -7.59 -9.39
N GLY A 120 7.48 -6.81 -8.44
CA GLY A 120 8.86 -6.89 -7.93
C GLY A 120 9.21 -8.27 -7.35
N LEU A 121 8.23 -9.04 -6.89
CA LEU A 121 8.40 -10.41 -6.35
C LEU A 121 9.22 -11.32 -7.27
N THR A 122 9.02 -11.18 -8.58
CA THR A 122 9.78 -11.93 -9.60
C THR A 122 10.50 -11.01 -10.57
N SER A 123 10.53 -9.69 -10.31
CA SER A 123 10.93 -8.67 -11.28
C SER A 123 10.28 -8.90 -12.67
N ALA A 124 9.04 -9.38 -12.67
CA ALA A 124 8.28 -9.78 -13.86
C ALA A 124 8.90 -10.89 -14.75
N TYR A 125 9.95 -11.59 -14.30
CA TYR A 125 10.55 -12.70 -15.07
C TYR A 125 9.59 -13.88 -15.24
N MET A 126 8.72 -14.12 -14.26
CA MET A 126 7.67 -15.13 -14.28
C MET A 126 6.41 -14.61 -13.58
N PRO A 127 5.20 -15.02 -13.99
CA PRO A 127 3.97 -14.63 -13.32
C PRO A 127 3.91 -15.28 -11.93
N LEU A 128 3.84 -14.42 -10.90
CA LEU A 128 3.59 -14.83 -9.52
C LEU A 128 2.91 -13.68 -8.79
N SER A 129 1.92 -14.02 -7.98
CA SER A 129 1.43 -13.17 -6.90
C SER A 129 1.42 -13.98 -5.61
N ALA A 130 1.44 -13.28 -4.48
CA ALA A 130 1.38 -13.85 -3.16
C ALA A 130 0.55 -12.95 -2.24
N ILE A 131 -0.05 -13.57 -1.23
CA ILE A 131 -0.69 -12.86 -0.12
C ILE A 131 -0.01 -13.35 1.14
N ALA A 132 0.63 -12.45 1.87
CA ALA A 132 1.08 -12.72 3.24
C ALA A 132 -0.07 -12.38 4.19
N VAL A 133 -0.23 -13.19 5.23
CA VAL A 133 -1.27 -13.01 6.25
C VAL A 133 -0.64 -13.15 7.64
N ASN A 134 -1.12 -12.39 8.61
CA ASN A 134 -0.67 -12.52 10.00
C ASN A 134 -1.27 -13.76 10.69
N ASP A 135 -0.81 -14.03 11.92
CA ASP A 135 -1.26 -15.19 12.71
C ASP A 135 -2.78 -15.16 12.99
N ARG A 136 -3.36 -13.97 13.21
CA ARG A 136 -4.80 -13.81 13.45
C ARG A 136 -5.63 -14.38 12.30
N VAL A 137 -5.26 -14.06 11.06
CA VAL A 137 -5.92 -14.58 9.86
C VAL A 137 -5.55 -16.05 9.64
N PHE A 138 -4.26 -16.39 9.77
CA PHE A 138 -3.78 -17.75 9.55
C PHE A 138 -4.44 -18.78 10.49
N ASP A 139 -4.61 -18.44 11.77
CA ASP A 139 -5.21 -19.29 12.79
C ASP A 139 -6.65 -19.69 12.48
N HIS A 140 -7.40 -18.84 11.79
CA HIS A 140 -8.73 -19.20 11.28
C HIS A 140 -8.62 -20.36 10.29
N TYR A 141 -7.71 -20.25 9.32
CA TYR A 141 -7.54 -21.25 8.26
C TYR A 141 -6.79 -22.52 8.70
N ARG A 142 -6.15 -22.51 9.87
CA ARG A 142 -5.69 -23.75 10.52
C ARG A 142 -6.84 -24.68 10.90
N LYS A 143 -8.00 -24.12 11.22
CA LYS A 143 -9.20 -24.85 11.67
C LYS A 143 -10.26 -24.98 10.58
N ASN A 144 -10.22 -24.09 9.58
CA ASN A 144 -11.21 -24.01 8.52
C ASN A 144 -10.52 -24.13 7.16
N VAL A 145 -11.00 -25.04 6.31
CA VAL A 145 -10.44 -25.21 4.97
C VAL A 145 -10.72 -23.97 4.13
N PHE A 146 -9.66 -23.38 3.56
CA PHE A 146 -9.80 -22.42 2.47
C PHE A 146 -10.04 -23.17 1.16
N TYR A 147 -11.25 -23.09 0.63
CA TYR A 147 -11.62 -23.76 -0.63
C TYR A 147 -11.09 -23.06 -1.89
N GLY A 148 -10.31 -21.98 -1.74
CA GLY A 148 -9.70 -21.29 -2.87
C GLY A 148 -8.43 -22.00 -3.35
N GLY A 149 -8.34 -22.21 -4.66
CA GLY A 149 -7.18 -22.79 -5.31
C GLY A 149 -7.13 -22.43 -6.79
N LEU A 150 -5.94 -22.16 -7.28
CA LEU A 150 -5.66 -21.91 -8.70
C LEU A 150 -4.82 -23.06 -9.24
N THR A 151 -5.04 -23.47 -10.49
CA THR A 151 -4.29 -24.57 -11.14
C THR A 151 -2.77 -24.35 -11.07
N TYR A 152 -2.32 -23.09 -11.12
CA TYR A 152 -0.92 -22.71 -11.05
C TYR A 152 -0.50 -22.13 -9.69
N SER A 153 -1.28 -22.37 -8.64
CA SER A 153 -0.89 -22.00 -7.28
C SER A 153 0.44 -22.67 -6.94
N ALA A 154 1.38 -21.91 -6.36
CA ALA A 154 2.73 -22.35 -6.03
C ALA A 154 3.50 -22.97 -7.22
N HIS A 155 3.35 -22.40 -8.44
CA HIS A 155 4.05 -22.89 -9.63
C HIS A 155 5.59 -22.91 -9.43
N PRO A 156 6.27 -24.08 -9.51
CA PRO A 156 7.68 -24.22 -9.13
C PRO A 156 8.63 -23.27 -9.87
N MET A 157 8.41 -23.05 -11.17
CA MET A 157 9.26 -22.13 -11.95
C MET A 157 9.10 -20.67 -11.53
N SER A 158 7.89 -20.26 -11.14
CA SER A 158 7.63 -18.91 -10.66
C SER A 158 8.26 -18.69 -9.29
N LEU A 159 8.20 -19.72 -8.42
CA LEU A 159 8.89 -19.70 -7.12
C LEU A 159 10.42 -19.67 -7.27
N ALA A 160 10.98 -20.42 -8.22
CA ALA A 160 12.41 -20.39 -8.50
C ALA A 160 12.87 -19.00 -9.00
N ALA A 161 12.07 -18.36 -9.86
CA ALA A 161 12.30 -16.99 -10.28
C ALA A 161 12.25 -16.03 -9.08
N ALA A 162 11.23 -16.14 -8.23
CA ALA A 162 11.10 -15.28 -7.04
C ALA A 162 12.30 -15.40 -6.08
N LEU A 163 12.73 -16.63 -5.76
CA LEU A 163 13.89 -16.87 -4.92
C LEU A 163 15.18 -16.27 -5.52
N SER A 164 15.33 -16.35 -6.85
CA SER A 164 16.49 -15.78 -7.53
C SER A 164 16.42 -14.25 -7.55
N THR A 165 15.24 -13.67 -7.77
CA THR A 165 15.02 -12.23 -7.71
C THR A 165 15.33 -11.67 -6.34
N ILE A 166 14.78 -12.26 -5.27
CA ILE A 166 15.00 -11.82 -3.89
C ILE A 166 16.48 -11.90 -3.53
N ARG A 167 17.16 -13.00 -3.90
CA ARG A 167 18.60 -13.15 -3.69
C ARG A 167 19.41 -12.03 -4.33
N VAL A 168 19.11 -11.68 -5.58
CA VAL A 168 19.81 -10.57 -6.26
C VAL A 168 19.51 -9.23 -5.58
N ILE A 169 18.26 -8.99 -5.15
CA ILE A 169 17.90 -7.77 -4.41
C ILE A 169 18.74 -7.64 -3.12
N GLU A 170 18.98 -8.75 -2.42
CA GLU A 170 19.83 -8.81 -1.21
C GLU A 170 21.32 -8.66 -1.53
N GLU A 171 21.85 -9.48 -2.44
CA GLU A 171 23.29 -9.57 -2.76
C GLU A 171 23.83 -8.25 -3.35
N ASP A 172 23.03 -7.59 -4.20
CA ASP A 172 23.42 -6.35 -4.86
C ASP A 172 22.99 -5.08 -4.09
N ASP A 173 22.43 -5.22 -2.88
CA ASP A 173 21.90 -4.11 -2.08
C ASP A 173 20.94 -3.21 -2.88
N LEU A 174 20.00 -3.82 -3.62
CA LEU A 174 19.11 -3.05 -4.50
C LEU A 174 18.13 -2.17 -3.71
N VAL A 175 17.73 -2.60 -2.50
CA VAL A 175 16.90 -1.80 -1.59
C VAL A 175 17.66 -0.56 -1.12
N GLY A 176 18.90 -0.73 -0.64
CA GLY A 176 19.74 0.40 -0.23
C GLY A 176 20.10 1.30 -1.40
N ASN A 177 20.31 0.72 -2.59
CA ASN A 177 20.52 1.49 -3.81
C ASN A 177 19.30 2.35 -4.18
N ALA A 178 18.09 1.78 -4.09
CA ALA A 178 16.85 2.53 -4.31
C ALA A 178 16.71 3.69 -3.30
N ALA A 179 17.07 3.48 -2.03
CA ALA A 179 17.08 4.56 -1.04
C ALA A 179 18.10 5.67 -1.38
N ARG A 180 19.31 5.30 -1.84
CA ARG A 180 20.36 6.26 -2.24
C ARG A 180 19.96 7.06 -3.48
N MET A 181 19.52 6.36 -4.54
CA MET A 181 19.13 6.99 -5.80
C MET A 181 17.79 7.71 -5.72
N GLY A 182 16.90 7.30 -4.81
CA GLY A 182 15.66 8.00 -4.52
C GLY A 182 15.89 9.43 -4.06
N ARG A 183 16.92 9.68 -3.22
CA ARG A 183 17.31 11.04 -2.81
C ARG A 183 17.78 11.88 -3.98
N VAL A 184 18.63 11.32 -4.85
CA VAL A 184 19.11 12.00 -6.06
C VAL A 184 17.93 12.33 -6.98
N MET A 185 16.99 11.39 -7.16
CA MET A 185 15.80 11.60 -7.98
C MET A 185 14.91 12.70 -7.40
N ALA A 186 14.72 12.74 -6.07
CA ALA A 186 13.93 13.77 -5.41
C ALA A 186 14.54 15.18 -5.61
N GLU A 187 15.85 15.33 -5.42
CA GLU A 187 16.56 16.60 -5.66
C GLU A 187 16.35 17.11 -7.09
N LEU A 188 16.49 16.24 -8.10
CA LEU A 188 16.29 16.60 -9.50
C LEU A 188 14.83 16.94 -9.84
N LEU A 189 13.87 16.28 -9.18
CA LEU A 189 12.45 16.57 -9.36
C LEU A 189 12.06 17.92 -8.72
N ASP A 190 12.64 18.25 -7.56
CA ASP A 190 12.45 19.55 -6.91
C ASP A 190 13.02 20.69 -7.76
N GLU A 191 14.18 20.50 -8.38
CA GLU A 191 14.74 21.44 -9.36
C GLU A 191 13.79 21.64 -10.56
N LEU A 192 13.27 20.55 -11.13
CA LEU A 192 12.31 20.61 -12.23
C LEU A 192 11.03 21.36 -11.86
N LYS A 193 10.50 21.12 -10.64
CA LYS A 193 9.32 21.81 -10.11
C LYS A 193 9.56 23.30 -9.93
N ALA A 194 10.75 23.69 -9.49
CA ALA A 194 11.12 25.10 -9.31
C ALA A 194 11.26 25.85 -10.66
N GLU A 195 11.75 25.18 -11.71
CA GLU A 195 12.01 25.82 -13.00
C GLU A 195 10.82 25.83 -13.96
N HIS A 196 10.00 24.77 -13.96
CA HIS A 196 9.01 24.57 -15.02
C HIS A 196 7.58 24.99 -14.60
N PRO A 197 6.97 26.02 -15.22
CA PRO A 197 5.70 26.59 -14.76
C PRO A 197 4.48 25.65 -14.86
N SER A 198 4.60 24.55 -15.60
CA SER A 198 3.55 23.52 -15.70
C SER A 198 3.64 22.41 -14.64
N VAL A 199 4.71 22.36 -13.83
CA VAL A 199 4.90 21.34 -12.80
C VAL A 199 4.36 21.89 -11.48
N GLY A 200 3.30 21.26 -10.98
CA GLY A 200 2.61 21.70 -9.77
C GLY A 200 3.11 21.03 -8.49
N ASP A 201 3.43 19.74 -8.59
CA ASP A 201 3.90 18.89 -7.49
C ASP A 201 4.69 17.71 -8.05
N VAL A 202 5.61 17.15 -7.25
CA VAL A 202 6.50 16.02 -7.58
C VAL A 202 6.72 15.14 -6.36
#